data_AF-A0A7M3BSK5-F1
#
_entry.id   AF-A0A7M3BSK5-F1
#
_cell.length_a   1.000
_cell.length_b   1.000
_cell.length_c   1.000
_cell.angle_alpha   90.00
_cell.angle_beta   90.00
_cell.angle_gamma   90.00
#
_symmetry.space_group_name_H-M   'P 1'
#
loop_
_entity.id
_entity.type
_entity.pdbx_description
1 polymer ?
#
loop_
_entity_poly.entity_id
_entity_poly.type
_entity_poly.pdbx_seq_one_letter_code
_entity_poly.pdbx_strand_id
1 'polypeptide(L)'
;MRFLFFLILLAGTGIGVVYPWAMSNFSGHEIGTWRVYEQGRFKPVTVLLAARDAPVRVLVDLTARAERIVVSQQRTVLTLTAATGGRTVLA
;
A
#
# COMPACT_ATOMS: atom_id res chain seq x y z
N MET A 1 33.75 21.80 -21.14
CA MET A 1 32.54 22.59 -20.76
C MET A 1 31.24 21.83 -21.00
N ARG A 2 30.83 21.49 -22.25
CA ARG A 2 29.53 20.83 -22.52
C ARG A 2 29.27 19.50 -21.79
N PHE A 3 30.32 18.68 -21.62
CA PHE A 3 30.19 17.37 -20.99
C PHE A 3 29.89 17.47 -19.49
N LEU A 4 30.48 18.47 -18.82
CA LEU A 4 30.22 18.74 -17.41
C LEU A 4 28.76 19.17 -17.20
N PHE A 5 28.24 20.05 -18.05
CA PHE A 5 26.82 20.44 -18.00
C PHE A 5 25.89 19.26 -18.22
N PHE A 6 26.24 18.35 -19.14
CA PHE A 6 25.45 17.15 -19.37
C PHE A 6 25.44 16.22 -18.15
N LEU A 7 26.59 16.04 -17.47
CA LEU A 7 26.67 15.28 -16.23
C LEU A 7 25.85 15.91 -15.10
N ILE A 8 25.88 17.24 -14.96
CA ILE A 8 25.09 17.95 -13.96
C ILE A 8 23.59 17.81 -14.27
N LEU A 9 23.19 17.88 -15.53
CA LEU A 9 21.80 17.68 -15.94
C LEU A 9 21.34 16.24 -15.68
N LEU A 10 22.20 15.25 -15.96
CA LEU A 10 21.92 13.84 -15.68
C LEU A 10 21.81 13.59 -14.17
N ALA A 11 22.71 14.15 -13.37
CA ALA A 11 22.69 14.05 -11.92
C ALA A 11 21.45 14.73 -11.33
N GLY A 12 21.10 15.94 -11.80
CA GLY A 12 19.91 16.66 -11.38
C GLY A 12 18.62 15.92 -11.74
N THR A 13 18.55 15.33 -12.93
CA THR A 13 17.39 14.53 -13.37
C THR A 13 17.30 13.22 -12.58
N GLY A 14 18.43 12.56 -12.36
CA GLY A 14 18.52 11.35 -11.55
C GLY A 14 18.05 11.61 -10.13
N ILE A 15 18.55 12.66 -9.47
CA ILE A 15 18.12 13.02 -8.12
C ILE A 15 16.65 13.44 -8.12
N GLY A 16 16.23 14.32 -9.04
CA GLY A 16 14.86 14.83 -9.06
C GLY A 16 13.78 13.77 -9.31
N VAL A 17 14.09 12.69 -10.04
CA VAL A 17 13.12 11.64 -10.38
C VAL A 17 13.32 10.38 -9.54
N VAL A 18 14.55 9.90 -9.42
CA VAL A 18 14.84 8.62 -8.75
C VAL A 18 14.75 8.73 -7.24
N TYR A 19 15.15 9.86 -6.65
CA TYR A 19 15.10 10.02 -5.18
C TYR A 19 13.66 10.03 -4.63
N PRO A 20 12.70 10.82 -5.16
CA PRO A 20 11.31 10.76 -4.70
C PRO A 20 10.64 9.41 -4.95
N TRP A 21 10.97 8.77 -6.08
CA TRP A 21 10.47 7.44 -6.40
C TRP A 21 11.01 6.39 -5.41
N ALA A 22 12.32 6.41 -5.13
CA ALA A 22 12.93 5.48 -4.19
C ALA A 22 12.39 5.70 -2.77
N MET A 23 12.21 6.96 -2.35
CA MET A 23 11.63 7.29 -1.06
C MET A 23 10.19 6.77 -0.94
N SER A 24 9.35 6.94 -1.96
CA SER A 24 7.97 6.44 -1.92
C SER A 24 7.82 4.92 -2.02
N ASN A 25 8.79 4.20 -2.61
CA ASN A 25 8.70 2.75 -2.82
C ASN A 25 9.48 1.93 -1.79
N PHE A 26 10.59 2.46 -1.27
CA PHE A 26 11.51 1.74 -0.37
C PHE A 26 11.63 2.38 1.02
N SER A 27 11.19 3.63 1.22
CA SER A 27 11.15 4.22 2.56
C SER A 27 9.79 3.92 3.20
N GLY A 28 9.79 2.89 4.03
CA GLY A 28 8.63 2.47 4.81
C GLY A 28 9.05 1.35 5.74
N HIS A 29 8.64 1.43 7.00
CA HIS A 29 8.74 0.30 7.91
C HIS A 29 7.47 -0.53 7.79
N GLU A 30 7.60 -1.85 7.78
CA GLU A 30 6.44 -2.73 7.83
C GLU A 30 5.74 -2.56 9.18
N ILE A 31 4.49 -2.08 9.17
CA ILE A 31 3.66 -1.98 10.39
C ILE A 31 3.30 -3.39 10.89
N GLY A 32 3.04 -4.30 9.96
CA GLY A 32 2.83 -5.72 10.22
C GLY A 32 2.11 -6.44 9.08
N THR A 33 2.00 -7.75 9.23
CA THR A 33 1.23 -8.63 8.34
C THR A 33 0.14 -9.33 9.13
N TRP A 34 -1.11 -9.23 8.65
CA TRP A 34 -2.26 -9.85 9.31
C TRP A 34 -2.98 -10.82 8.39
N ARG A 35 -3.24 -12.01 8.91
CA ARG A 35 -4.12 -12.97 8.25
C ARG A 35 -5.57 -12.60 8.52
N VAL A 36 -6.26 -12.02 7.54
CA VAL A 36 -7.68 -11.66 7.64
C VAL A 36 -8.63 -12.80 7.28
N TYR A 37 -8.13 -13.86 6.63
CA TYR A 37 -8.92 -15.02 6.22
C TYR A 37 -8.37 -16.31 6.82
N GLU A 38 -9.21 -17.01 7.56
CA GLU A 38 -8.86 -18.24 8.26
C GLU A 38 -10.08 -19.17 8.33
N GLN A 39 -9.88 -20.46 8.06
CA GLN A 39 -10.92 -21.50 8.16
C GLN A 39 -12.24 -21.17 7.44
N GLY A 40 -12.17 -20.56 6.25
CA GLY A 40 -13.38 -20.26 5.47
C GLY A 40 -14.06 -18.93 5.79
N ARG A 41 -13.54 -18.14 6.75
CA ARG A 41 -14.18 -16.90 7.22
C ARG A 41 -13.20 -15.74 7.26
N PHE A 42 -13.74 -14.54 7.02
CA PHE A 42 -13.02 -13.28 7.24
C PHE A 42 -13.15 -12.85 8.70
N LYS A 43 -12.04 -12.44 9.32
CA LYS A 43 -12.01 -11.83 10.64
C LYS A 43 -11.62 -10.35 10.53
N PRO A 44 -12.29 -9.46 11.26
CA PRO A 44 -11.91 -8.06 11.29
C PRO A 44 -10.55 -7.91 11.97
N VAL A 45 -9.73 -7.02 11.43
CA VAL A 45 -8.44 -6.65 12.02
C VAL A 45 -8.40 -5.13 12.14
N THR A 46 -8.08 -4.64 13.33
CA THR A 46 -7.92 -3.22 13.62
C THR A 46 -6.49 -2.96 14.02
N VAL A 47 -5.84 -2.04 13.32
CA VAL A 47 -4.45 -1.65 13.56
C VAL A 47 -4.45 -0.19 13.99
N LEU A 48 -3.80 0.11 15.12
CA LEU A 48 -3.58 1.48 15.56
C LEU A 48 -2.42 2.08 14.76
N LEU A 49 -2.71 3.16 14.05
CA LEU A 49 -1.73 3.90 13.24
C LEU A 49 -1.31 5.15 14.01
N ALA A 50 -0.01 5.40 14.06
CA ALA A 50 0.58 6.62 14.59
C ALA A 50 0.93 7.61 13.46
N ALA A 51 1.11 8.89 13.79
CA ALA A 51 1.48 9.90 12.80
C ALA A 51 2.80 9.59 12.06
N ARG A 52 3.72 8.87 12.72
CA ARG A 52 4.99 8.42 12.13
C ARG A 52 4.83 7.32 11.07
N ASP A 53 3.68 6.66 11.03
CA ASP A 53 3.41 5.58 10.07
C ASP A 53 2.92 6.14 8.72
N ALA A 54 2.71 7.45 8.62
CA ALA A 54 2.31 8.10 7.38
C ALA A 54 3.53 8.32 6.43
N PRO A 55 3.38 8.09 5.11
CA PRO A 55 2.19 7.59 4.42
C PRO A 55 2.00 6.06 4.57
N VAL A 56 0.75 5.61 4.75
CA VAL A 56 0.42 4.19 4.91
C VAL A 56 0.15 3.54 3.55
N ARG A 57 0.80 2.40 3.29
CA ARG A 57 0.52 1.54 2.13
C ARG A 57 -0.02 0.20 2.61
N VAL A 58 -1.14 -0.23 2.03
CA VAL A 58 -1.75 -1.54 2.32
C VAL A 58 -1.58 -2.45 1.12
N LEU A 59 -0.99 -3.62 1.36
CA LEU A 59 -0.85 -4.69 0.37
C LEU A 59 -1.81 -5.81 0.75
N VAL A 60 -2.57 -6.31 -0.21
CA VAL A 60 -3.56 -7.37 0.01
C VAL A 60 -3.27 -8.54 -0.90
N ASP A 61 -2.85 -9.65 -0.31
CA ASP A 61 -2.69 -10.91 -1.03
C ASP A 61 -4.00 -11.70 -1.00
N LEU A 62 -4.64 -11.80 -2.16
CA LEU A 62 -5.88 -12.57 -2.36
C LEU A 62 -5.57 -13.78 -3.23
N THR A 63 -5.96 -14.97 -2.76
CA THR A 63 -5.93 -16.20 -3.56
C THR A 63 -7.35 -16.68 -3.80
N ALA A 64 -7.80 -16.64 -5.05
CA ALA A 64 -9.06 -17.24 -5.44
C ALA A 64 -8.87 -18.76 -5.61
N ARG A 65 -9.52 -19.58 -4.76
CA ARG A 65 -9.65 -21.02 -5.02
C ARG A 65 -10.84 -21.24 -5.93
N ALA A 66 -10.57 -21.47 -7.21
CA ALA A 66 -11.59 -21.76 -8.21
C ALA A 66 -12.09 -23.21 -8.10
N GLU A 67 -13.01 -23.48 -7.19
CA GLU A 67 -13.85 -24.70 -7.28
C GLU A 67 -15.30 -24.38 -7.62
N ARG A 68 -15.78 -23.16 -7.33
CA ARG A 68 -17.02 -22.62 -7.90
C ARG A 68 -17.08 -21.12 -7.70
N ILE A 69 -16.41 -20.36 -8.57
CA ILE A 69 -16.70 -18.92 -8.68
C ILE A 69 -18.04 -18.84 -9.41
N VAL A 70 -19.14 -18.97 -8.66
CA VAL A 70 -20.46 -18.58 -9.15
C VAL A 70 -20.42 -17.06 -9.28
N VAL A 71 -20.07 -16.59 -10.47
CA VAL A 71 -20.13 -15.20 -10.95
C VAL A 71 -21.61 -14.77 -11.00
N SER A 72 -22.30 -14.77 -9.86
CA SER A 72 -23.70 -14.35 -9.78
C SER A 72 -23.97 -13.39 -8.62
N GLN A 73 -23.02 -13.20 -7.70
CA GLN A 73 -23.17 -12.17 -6.67
C GLN A 73 -21.88 -11.37 -6.57
N GLN A 74 -21.91 -10.12 -7.03
CA GLN A 74 -20.90 -9.08 -6.78
C GLN A 74 -20.81 -8.82 -5.27
N ARG A 75 -20.25 -9.74 -4.50
CA ARG A 75 -20.03 -9.57 -3.06
C ARG A 75 -18.66 -8.95 -2.84
N THR A 76 -18.64 -7.86 -2.08
CA THR A 76 -17.41 -7.30 -1.53
C THR A 76 -16.67 -8.37 -0.73
N VAL A 77 -15.45 -8.70 -1.15
CA VAL A 77 -14.63 -9.77 -0.54
C VAL A 77 -13.84 -9.24 0.66
N LEU A 78 -13.40 -7.98 0.60
CA LEU A 78 -12.66 -7.31 1.66
C LEU A 78 -13.07 -5.83 1.69
N THR A 79 -13.36 -5.32 2.89
CA THR A 79 -13.58 -3.89 3.14
C THR A 79 -12.38 -3.35 3.90
N LEU A 80 -11.76 -2.30 3.37
CA LEU A 80 -10.69 -1.58 4.03
C LEU A 80 -11.23 -0.22 4.48
N THR A 81 -11.03 0.12 5.74
CA THR A 81 -11.48 1.40 6.27
C THR A 81 -10.36 2.03 7.07
N ALA A 82 -10.05 3.30 6.79
CA ALA A 82 -9.16 4.11 7.61
C ALA A 82 -9.98 5.16 8.35
N ALA A 83 -9.70 5.34 9.63
CA ALA A 83 -10.40 6.32 10.46
C ALA A 83 -9.42 7.11 11.33
N THR A 84 -9.72 8.38 11.57
CA THR A 84 -8.99 9.25 12.51
C THR A 84 -9.99 9.96 13.42
N GLY A 85 -9.74 10.00 14.72
CA GLY A 85 -10.63 10.66 15.68
C GLY A 85 -12.08 10.16 15.64
N GLY A 86 -12.30 8.88 15.35
CA GLY A 86 -13.64 8.29 15.22
C GLY A 86 -14.37 8.59 13.91
N ARG A 87 -13.72 9.24 12.93
CA ARG A 87 -14.28 9.51 11.60
C ARG A 87 -13.55 8.72 10.52
N THR A 88 -14.31 8.06 9.67
CA THR A 88 -13.79 7.40 8.47
C THR A 88 -13.25 8.43 7.48
N VAL A 89 -12.00 8.26 7.06
CA VAL A 89 -11.32 9.09 6.06
C VAL A 89 -11.10 8.37 4.73
N LEU A 90 -11.22 7.03 4.72
CA LEU A 90 -11.14 6.19 3.54
C LEU A 90 -12.03 4.95 3.76
N ALA A 91 -12.88 4.61 2.77
CA ALA A 91 -13.79 3.46 2.77
C ALA A 91 -13.95 2.89 1.35
#